data_AF-A0A8T3XWU1-F1
#
_entry.id   AF-A0A8T3XWU1-F1
#
_cell.length_a   1.000
_cell.length_b   1.000
_cell.length_c   1.000
_cell.angle_alpha   90.00
_cell.angle_beta   90.00
_cell.angle_gamma   90.00
#
_symmetry.space_group_name_H-M   'P 1'
#
loop_
_entity.id
_entity.type
_entity.pdbx_description
1 polymer ?
#
loop_
_entity_poly.entity_id
_entity_poly.type
_entity_poly.pdbx_seq_one_letter_code
_entity_poly.pdbx_strand_id
1 'polypeptide(L)'
;MITKEDIRETLKNYDKEKLTIATICSHSALQIFFGAKQEGFKTLGIYNNDLQKKTYESFQSSTPDEFLKVSSWKDILDEKFQEQLMKRNVIIIPHGSFVEYVGSDNLLNKFTVPMFGNRRSLEWEADRGKQKEWLEKNAGLEMPKEYARNELTHGKLYFVKFGGAKGGKGFFKIRSAEQLDEEIEKIVRLKVLSKTDVKSITIQDYIPGSRYYHHFFFSPLSANGWKINSDDKILGGVTLMGIDRRDETNIDDLHRTGLNPSEMREIGIMPSYSVAGNTPLIARESQLPKIFDLADKAVKASIKLFPPGMVGPFCIETFFTPEMKYITFEISCRIVAGTNLYPSGSPYTVYAYGDSALSTGKRIAQELKTAIKTNQLEKIIY
;
A
#
# COMPACT_ATOMS: atom_id res chain seq x y z
N MET A 1 -16.52 -4.17 15.92
CA MET A 1 -15.17 -3.70 15.54
C MET A 1 -14.19 -4.12 16.61
N ILE A 2 -13.10 -4.77 16.21
CA ILE A 2 -12.04 -5.17 17.14
C ILE A 2 -11.35 -3.91 17.65
N THR A 3 -11.30 -3.76 18.97
CA THR A 3 -10.75 -2.59 19.64
C THR A 3 -9.25 -2.76 19.87
N LYS A 4 -8.57 -1.65 20.14
CA LYS A 4 -7.16 -1.69 20.55
C LYS A 4 -6.97 -2.41 21.89
N GLU A 5 -7.97 -2.40 22.77
CA GLU A 5 -7.94 -3.12 24.05
C GLU A 5 -7.96 -4.64 23.82
N ASP A 6 -8.80 -5.13 22.90
CA ASP A 6 -8.87 -6.55 22.56
C ASP A 6 -7.48 -7.08 22.12
N ILE A 7 -6.79 -6.30 21.29
CA ILE A 7 -5.44 -6.65 20.82
C ILE A 7 -4.39 -6.51 21.93
N ARG A 8 -4.55 -5.53 22.83
CA ARG A 8 -3.69 -5.38 24.00
C ARG A 8 -3.80 -6.59 24.93
N GLU A 9 -5.01 -7.09 25.17
CA GLU A 9 -5.22 -8.30 25.98
C GLU A 9 -4.55 -9.53 25.35
N THR A 10 -4.67 -9.70 24.02
CA THR A 10 -3.92 -10.75 23.31
C THR A 10 -2.41 -10.61 23.50
N LEU A 11 -1.87 -9.40 23.34
CA LEU A 11 -0.43 -9.13 23.51
C LEU A 11 0.08 -9.32 24.94
N LYS A 12 -0.75 -9.16 25.98
CA LYS A 12 -0.36 -9.43 27.37
C LYS A 12 -0.03 -10.91 27.58
N ASN A 13 -0.68 -11.80 26.84
CA ASN A 13 -0.47 -13.24 26.91
C ASN A 13 0.71 -13.73 26.04
N TYR A 14 1.34 -12.84 25.27
CA TYR A 14 2.46 -13.20 24.41
C TYR A 14 3.79 -13.24 25.18
N ASP A 15 4.63 -14.22 24.86
CA ASP A 15 6.05 -14.17 25.16
C ASP A 15 6.74 -13.22 24.16
N LYS A 16 6.97 -11.98 24.59
CA LYS A 16 7.53 -10.89 23.76
C LYS A 16 8.96 -11.17 23.27
N GLU A 17 9.70 -12.07 23.91
CA GLU A 17 11.04 -12.47 23.47
C GLU A 17 11.00 -13.59 22.41
N LYS A 18 9.82 -14.19 22.18
CA LYS A 18 9.59 -15.27 21.23
C LYS A 18 8.55 -14.91 20.16
N LEU A 19 8.45 -13.63 19.81
CA LEU A 19 7.54 -13.20 18.74
C LEU A 19 7.90 -13.88 17.41
N THR A 20 6.86 -14.24 16.67
CA THR A 20 6.97 -14.77 15.31
C THR A 20 6.41 -13.75 14.33
N ILE A 21 7.18 -13.36 13.31
CA ILE A 21 6.71 -12.50 12.24
C ILE A 21 6.04 -13.36 11.18
N ALA A 22 4.76 -13.12 10.89
CA ALA A 22 4.02 -13.87 9.90
C ALA A 22 3.38 -12.98 8.83
N THR A 23 3.18 -13.54 7.65
CA THR A 23 2.34 -12.94 6.61
C THR A 23 1.89 -14.00 5.61
N ILE A 24 0.92 -13.64 4.75
CA ILE A 24 0.60 -14.42 3.56
C ILE A 24 1.77 -14.41 2.59
N CYS A 25 2.05 -15.54 1.95
CA CYS A 25 3.10 -15.73 0.96
C CYS A 25 2.79 -15.02 -0.39
N SER A 26 2.66 -13.69 -0.40
CA SER A 26 2.40 -12.89 -1.61
C SER A 26 3.01 -11.48 -1.51
N HIS A 27 2.93 -10.71 -2.60
CA HIS A 27 3.20 -9.27 -2.68
C HIS A 27 4.62 -8.81 -2.29
N SER A 28 4.96 -8.79 -1.00
CA SER A 28 6.24 -8.32 -0.45
C SER A 28 6.78 -9.25 0.65
N ALA A 29 6.21 -10.46 0.78
CA ALA A 29 6.55 -11.39 1.85
C ALA A 29 8.01 -11.86 1.82
N LEU A 30 8.63 -12.04 0.64
CA LEU A 30 10.06 -12.38 0.56
C LEU A 30 10.95 -11.36 1.29
N GLN A 31 10.67 -10.06 1.11
CA GLN A 31 11.41 -8.99 1.78
C GLN A 31 11.10 -8.94 3.28
N ILE A 32 9.84 -9.16 3.66
CA ILE A 32 9.41 -9.19 5.07
C ILE A 32 10.14 -10.32 5.80
N PHE A 33 10.14 -11.54 5.26
CA PHE A 33 10.81 -12.68 5.87
C PHE A 33 12.32 -12.50 5.91
N PHE A 34 12.93 -12.00 4.82
CA PHE A 34 14.36 -11.72 4.79
C PHE A 34 14.75 -10.73 5.90
N GLY A 35 14.04 -9.61 6.01
CA GLY A 35 14.29 -8.61 7.04
C GLY A 35 14.02 -9.09 8.47
N ALA A 36 12.97 -9.89 8.67
CA ALA A 36 12.65 -10.50 9.95
C ALA A 36 13.77 -11.43 10.43
N LYS A 37 14.29 -12.28 9.54
CA LYS A 37 15.40 -13.19 9.84
C LYS A 37 16.69 -12.45 10.16
N GLN A 38 17.01 -11.40 9.41
CA GLN A 38 18.17 -10.54 9.69
C GLN A 38 18.13 -9.93 11.10
N GLU A 39 16.93 -9.66 11.62
CA GLU A 39 16.74 -9.13 12.97
C GLU A 39 16.59 -10.20 14.06
N GLY A 40 16.58 -11.48 13.69
CA GLY A 40 16.56 -12.64 14.59
C GLY A 40 15.16 -13.15 14.94
N PHE A 41 14.11 -12.70 14.24
CA PHE A 41 12.75 -13.20 14.48
C PHE A 41 12.52 -14.57 13.83
N LYS A 42 11.73 -15.41 14.48
CA LYS A 42 11.10 -16.57 13.82
C LYS A 42 10.10 -16.07 12.77
N THR A 43 9.96 -16.82 11.70
CA THR A 43 9.12 -16.45 10.55
C THR A 43 8.11 -17.54 10.20
N LEU A 44 6.88 -17.13 9.87
CA LEU A 44 5.80 -18.04 9.48
C LEU A 44 5.12 -17.58 8.19
N GLY A 45 5.11 -18.45 7.18
CA GLY A 45 4.46 -18.23 5.89
C GLY A 45 3.08 -18.86 5.80
N ILE A 46 2.05 -18.06 5.51
CA ILE A 46 0.69 -18.55 5.27
C ILE A 46 0.48 -18.70 3.76
N TYR A 47 0.13 -19.90 3.30
CA TYR A 47 0.02 -20.21 1.87
C TYR A 47 -1.28 -20.97 1.56
N ASN A 48 -1.76 -20.90 0.32
CA ASN A 48 -2.99 -21.58 -0.08
C ASN A 48 -2.82 -22.63 -1.20
N ASN A 49 -1.64 -22.71 -1.80
CA ASN A 49 -1.34 -23.71 -2.84
C ASN A 49 0.13 -24.15 -2.78
N ASP A 50 0.40 -25.39 -3.19
CA ASP A 50 1.71 -26.00 -2.98
C ASP A 50 2.81 -25.40 -3.89
N LEU A 51 2.43 -24.83 -5.05
CA LEU A 51 3.37 -24.09 -5.90
C LEU A 51 3.87 -22.82 -5.21
N GLN A 52 3.00 -22.12 -4.49
CA GLN A 52 3.37 -20.96 -3.67
C GLN A 52 4.35 -21.38 -2.58
N LYS A 53 4.08 -22.44 -1.82
CA LYS A 53 5.05 -22.95 -0.83
C LYS A 53 6.42 -23.24 -1.47
N LYS A 54 6.43 -24.02 -2.57
CA LYS A 54 7.65 -24.36 -3.32
C LYS A 54 8.41 -23.13 -3.81
N THR A 55 7.70 -22.06 -4.20
CA THR A 55 8.30 -20.79 -4.62
C THR A 55 9.04 -20.11 -3.47
N TYR A 56 8.46 -20.08 -2.27
CA TYR A 56 9.13 -19.48 -1.11
C TYR A 56 10.31 -20.33 -0.64
N GLU A 57 10.20 -21.65 -0.71
CA GLU A 57 11.31 -22.57 -0.38
C GLU A 57 12.54 -22.39 -1.30
N SER A 58 12.35 -21.94 -2.54
CA SER A 58 13.48 -21.68 -3.45
C SER A 58 14.30 -20.43 -3.10
N PHE A 59 13.77 -19.53 -2.28
CA PHE A 59 14.48 -18.33 -1.82
C PHE A 59 15.05 -18.54 -0.42
N GLN A 60 16.11 -19.34 -0.30
CA GLN A 60 16.65 -19.85 0.98
C GLN A 60 16.79 -18.79 2.10
N SER A 61 17.25 -17.58 1.77
CA SER A 61 17.40 -16.49 2.74
C SER A 61 16.09 -15.86 3.21
N SER A 62 15.01 -16.02 2.44
CA SER A 62 13.65 -15.53 2.72
C SER A 62 12.66 -16.65 3.06
N THR A 63 13.05 -17.93 2.95
CA THR A 63 12.17 -19.06 3.24
C THR A 63 11.70 -18.97 4.70
N PRO A 64 10.39 -18.92 4.98
CA PRO A 64 9.87 -18.99 6.34
C PRO A 64 10.37 -20.21 7.13
N ASP A 65 10.51 -20.06 8.44
CA ASP A 65 10.89 -21.17 9.33
C ASP A 65 9.75 -22.19 9.47
N GLU A 66 8.50 -21.70 9.45
CA GLU A 66 7.30 -22.51 9.46
C GLU A 66 6.34 -22.12 8.32
N PHE A 67 5.53 -23.07 7.87
CA PHE A 67 4.47 -22.83 6.90
C PHE A 67 3.12 -23.32 7.45
N LEU A 68 2.07 -22.53 7.27
CA LEU A 68 0.69 -22.93 7.53
C LEU A 68 -0.15 -22.83 6.27
N LYS A 69 -0.84 -23.93 5.92
CA LYS A 69 -1.71 -23.99 4.76
C LYS A 69 -3.12 -23.55 5.13
N VAL A 70 -3.75 -22.77 4.25
CA VAL A 70 -5.19 -22.50 4.24
C VAL A 70 -5.79 -23.00 2.93
N SER A 71 -7.06 -23.37 2.89
CA SER A 71 -7.71 -23.80 1.63
C SER A 71 -8.20 -22.59 0.84
N SER A 72 -8.68 -21.58 1.57
CA SER A 72 -9.06 -20.26 1.09
C SER A 72 -8.44 -19.19 1.98
N TRP A 73 -8.17 -18.01 1.43
CA TRP A 73 -7.66 -16.89 2.23
C TRP A 73 -8.62 -16.45 3.33
N LYS A 74 -9.92 -16.72 3.19
CA LYS A 74 -10.92 -16.45 4.23
C LYS A 74 -10.81 -17.40 5.43
N ASP A 75 -10.16 -18.56 5.28
CA ASP A 75 -9.97 -19.50 6.39
C ASP A 75 -9.06 -18.92 7.47
N ILE A 76 -8.28 -17.88 7.18
CA ILE A 76 -7.50 -17.16 8.18
C ILE A 76 -8.37 -16.49 9.26
N LEU A 77 -9.66 -16.30 8.97
CA LEU A 77 -10.65 -15.75 9.89
C LEU A 77 -11.25 -16.82 10.82
N ASP A 78 -10.98 -18.10 10.59
CA ASP A 78 -11.43 -19.18 11.47
C ASP A 78 -10.81 -19.02 12.87
N GLU A 79 -11.62 -19.16 13.90
CA GLU A 79 -11.21 -18.93 15.29
C GLU A 79 -10.07 -19.88 15.69
N LYS A 80 -10.11 -21.15 15.29
CA LYS A 80 -9.04 -22.12 15.60
C LYS A 80 -7.76 -21.80 14.86
N PHE A 81 -7.84 -21.30 13.62
CA PHE A 81 -6.66 -20.84 12.89
C PHE A 81 -6.02 -19.63 13.58
N GLN A 82 -6.83 -18.65 13.99
CA GLN A 82 -6.34 -17.47 14.71
C GLN A 82 -5.74 -17.83 16.08
N GLU A 83 -6.35 -18.74 16.84
CA GLU A 83 -5.78 -19.27 18.08
C GLU A 83 -4.42 -19.94 17.86
N GLN A 84 -4.25 -20.68 16.76
CA GLN A 84 -2.98 -21.30 16.42
C GLN A 84 -1.89 -20.26 16.16
N LEU A 85 -2.23 -19.12 15.54
CA LEU A 85 -1.31 -18.01 15.36
C LEU A 85 -0.97 -17.34 16.70
N MET A 86 -1.98 -17.08 17.53
CA MET A 86 -1.78 -16.44 18.83
C MET A 86 -0.91 -17.28 19.79
N LYS A 87 -1.11 -18.61 19.81
CA LYS A 87 -0.26 -19.55 20.58
C LYS A 87 1.21 -19.55 20.15
N ARG A 88 1.51 -19.06 18.94
CA ARG A 88 2.87 -18.91 18.40
C ARG A 88 3.45 -17.49 18.59
N ASN A 89 2.78 -16.64 19.36
CA ASN A 89 3.13 -15.24 19.55
C ASN A 89 3.25 -14.48 18.21
N VAL A 90 2.36 -14.78 17.27
CA VAL A 90 2.44 -14.22 15.91
C VAL A 90 2.05 -12.74 15.89
N ILE A 91 2.89 -11.93 15.26
CA ILE A 91 2.55 -10.61 14.75
C ILE A 91 2.44 -10.68 13.23
N ILE A 92 1.28 -10.29 12.71
CA ILE A 92 1.03 -10.24 11.27
C ILE A 92 1.56 -8.94 10.68
N ILE A 93 2.28 -9.03 9.56
CA ILE A 93 2.72 -7.86 8.79
C ILE A 93 1.79 -7.70 7.57
N PRO A 94 0.83 -6.76 7.59
CA PRO A 94 -0.09 -6.58 6.47
C PRO A 94 0.62 -6.02 5.24
N HIS A 95 0.22 -6.52 4.07
CA HIS A 95 0.61 -6.01 2.76
C HIS A 95 -0.58 -6.06 1.78
N GLY A 96 -0.43 -5.54 0.56
CA GLY A 96 -1.53 -5.38 -0.41
C GLY A 96 -2.39 -6.63 -0.59
N SER A 97 -1.78 -7.78 -0.91
CA SER A 97 -2.53 -9.04 -1.08
C SER A 97 -3.23 -9.53 0.18
N PHE A 98 -2.73 -9.24 1.39
CA PHE A 98 -3.37 -9.65 2.63
C PHE A 98 -4.70 -8.93 2.80
N VAL A 99 -4.70 -7.62 2.59
CA VAL A 99 -5.90 -6.77 2.68
C VAL A 99 -6.90 -7.12 1.58
N GLU A 100 -6.43 -7.31 0.34
CA GLU A 100 -7.29 -7.69 -0.80
C GLU A 100 -7.95 -9.05 -0.60
N TYR A 101 -7.18 -10.08 -0.20
CA TYR A 101 -7.69 -11.45 -0.15
C TYR A 101 -8.58 -11.72 1.06
N VAL A 102 -8.25 -11.12 2.22
CA VAL A 102 -9.03 -11.30 3.45
C VAL A 102 -10.19 -10.30 3.52
N GLY A 103 -9.99 -9.08 2.98
CA GLY A 103 -10.93 -7.97 2.99
C GLY A 103 -10.73 -7.07 4.22
N SER A 104 -10.55 -5.76 3.98
CA SER A 104 -10.35 -4.74 5.01
C SER A 104 -11.41 -4.80 6.12
N ASP A 105 -12.67 -5.01 5.73
CA ASP A 105 -13.80 -5.07 6.67
C ASP A 105 -13.73 -6.30 7.60
N ASN A 106 -13.23 -7.44 7.10
CA ASN A 106 -12.98 -8.62 7.93
C ASN A 106 -11.77 -8.41 8.84
N LEU A 107 -10.72 -7.74 8.37
CA LEU A 107 -9.55 -7.39 9.19
C LEU A 107 -9.94 -6.45 10.34
N LEU A 108 -10.86 -5.53 10.10
CA LEU A 108 -11.37 -4.60 11.11
C LEU A 108 -12.26 -5.28 12.16
N ASN A 109 -13.05 -6.28 11.75
CA ASN A 109 -14.14 -6.80 12.58
C ASN A 109 -13.97 -8.24 13.08
N LYS A 110 -13.12 -9.06 12.46
CA LYS A 110 -13.05 -10.52 12.70
C LYS A 110 -11.65 -11.08 12.94
N PHE A 111 -10.59 -10.36 12.56
CA PHE A 111 -9.22 -10.85 12.65
C PHE A 111 -8.52 -10.42 13.96
N THR A 112 -8.62 -11.20 15.03
CA THR A 112 -8.13 -10.86 16.38
C THR A 112 -6.63 -11.05 16.61
N VAL A 113 -5.90 -11.62 15.64
CA VAL A 113 -4.44 -11.75 15.73
C VAL A 113 -3.79 -10.35 15.67
N PRO A 114 -2.78 -10.03 16.52
CA PRO A 114 -2.12 -8.74 16.51
C PRO A 114 -1.42 -8.45 15.17
N MET A 115 -1.61 -7.24 14.65
CA MET A 115 -1.04 -6.79 13.38
C MET A 115 -0.09 -5.60 13.61
N PHE A 116 1.05 -5.59 12.93
CA PHE A 116 1.91 -4.42 12.89
C PHE A 116 1.24 -3.28 12.10
N GLY A 117 1.26 -2.07 12.66
CA GLY A 117 0.63 -0.88 12.10
C GLY A 117 -0.62 -0.46 12.87
N ASN A 118 -1.49 0.29 12.20
CA ASN A 118 -2.80 0.69 12.74
C ASN A 118 -3.91 0.07 11.89
N ARG A 119 -4.63 -0.91 12.41
CA ARG A 119 -5.78 -1.53 11.73
C ARG A 119 -6.76 -0.55 11.08
N ARG A 120 -7.03 0.61 11.71
CA ARG A 120 -7.94 1.61 11.15
C ARG A 120 -7.40 2.23 9.86
N SER A 121 -6.10 2.29 9.65
CA SER A 121 -5.54 2.83 8.41
C SER A 121 -5.96 1.98 7.18
N LEU A 122 -6.23 0.69 7.36
CA LEU A 122 -6.74 -0.20 6.31
C LEU A 122 -8.16 0.16 5.84
N GLU A 123 -8.97 0.68 6.75
CA GLU A 123 -10.32 1.20 6.46
C GLU A 123 -10.23 2.50 5.64
N TRP A 124 -9.31 3.39 6.01
CA TRP A 124 -9.13 4.69 5.36
C TRP A 124 -8.50 4.58 3.98
N GLU A 125 -7.54 3.68 3.78
CA GLU A 125 -6.94 3.46 2.45
C GLU A 125 -7.88 2.69 1.50
N ALA A 126 -8.81 1.87 2.01
CA ALA A 126 -9.67 1.06 1.15
C ALA A 126 -10.81 1.88 0.51
N ASP A 127 -11.19 3.00 1.13
CA ASP A 127 -12.30 3.84 0.70
C ASP A 127 -11.78 5.13 0.02
N ARG A 128 -12.18 5.36 -1.24
CA ARG A 128 -11.76 6.53 -2.02
C ARG A 128 -12.24 7.86 -1.42
N GLY A 129 -13.45 7.88 -0.85
CA GLY A 129 -14.00 9.05 -0.21
C GLY A 129 -13.22 9.43 1.04
N LYS A 130 -12.86 8.44 1.87
CA LYS A 130 -11.98 8.62 3.05
C LYS A 130 -10.58 9.05 2.66
N GLN A 131 -9.99 8.49 1.60
CA GLN A 131 -8.69 8.96 1.09
C GLN A 131 -8.76 10.43 0.67
N LYS A 132 -9.81 10.83 -0.05
CA LYS A 132 -10.00 12.24 -0.45
C LYS A 132 -10.20 13.16 0.75
N GLU A 133 -11.05 12.77 1.69
CA GLU A 133 -11.23 13.51 2.94
C GLU A 133 -9.91 13.67 3.69
N TRP A 134 -9.10 12.61 3.75
CA TRP A 134 -7.83 12.64 4.43
C TRP A 134 -6.78 13.50 3.70
N LEU A 135 -6.48 13.19 2.45
CA LEU A 135 -5.37 13.79 1.71
C LEU A 135 -5.69 15.22 1.26
N GLU A 136 -6.89 15.46 0.73
CA GLU A 136 -7.28 16.78 0.21
C GLU A 136 -7.77 17.67 1.35
N LYS A 137 -8.86 17.27 2.03
CA LYS A 137 -9.54 18.17 2.98
C LYS A 137 -8.78 18.40 4.29
N ASN A 138 -8.11 17.36 4.82
CA ASN A 138 -7.45 17.43 6.11
C ASN A 138 -5.93 17.62 6.02
N ALA A 139 -5.28 17.07 4.99
CA ALA A 139 -3.84 17.21 4.79
C ALA A 139 -3.47 18.37 3.85
N GLY A 140 -4.43 18.89 3.06
CA GLY A 140 -4.17 19.99 2.12
C GLY A 140 -3.25 19.60 0.95
N LEU A 141 -3.26 18.32 0.55
CA LEU A 141 -2.54 17.82 -0.61
C LEU A 141 -3.37 18.05 -1.88
N GLU A 142 -2.71 18.44 -2.97
CA GLU A 142 -3.37 18.54 -4.28
C GLU A 142 -3.74 17.13 -4.77
N MET A 143 -5.02 16.92 -5.12
CA MET A 143 -5.53 15.70 -5.75
C MET A 143 -6.18 15.99 -7.11
N PRO A 144 -6.29 15.01 -8.02
CA PRO A 144 -7.04 15.20 -9.26
C PRO A 144 -8.49 15.60 -8.96
N LYS A 145 -8.97 16.71 -9.54
CA LYS A 145 -10.35 17.15 -9.36
C LYS A 145 -11.31 16.09 -9.89
N GLU A 146 -12.36 15.80 -9.12
CA GLU A 146 -13.44 14.92 -9.52
C GLU A 146 -14.58 15.71 -10.18
N TYR A 147 -15.25 15.07 -11.13
CA TYR A 147 -16.35 15.64 -11.90
C TYR A 147 -17.59 14.77 -11.82
N ALA A 148 -18.74 15.40 -11.59
CA ALA A 148 -20.01 14.82 -11.94
C ALA A 148 -20.18 14.82 -13.46
N ARG A 149 -21.03 13.92 -13.96
CA ARG A 149 -21.24 13.74 -15.40
C ARG A 149 -21.72 15.02 -16.10
N ASN A 150 -22.53 15.84 -15.43
CA ASN A 150 -23.03 17.12 -15.93
C ASN A 150 -21.98 18.25 -15.90
N GLU A 151 -20.81 18.03 -15.30
CA GLU A 151 -19.71 19.00 -15.25
C GLU A 151 -18.65 18.76 -16.35
N LEU A 152 -18.84 17.75 -17.20
CA LEU A 152 -17.90 17.41 -18.27
C LEU A 152 -18.02 18.42 -19.41
N THR A 153 -16.88 19.00 -19.79
CA THR A 153 -16.78 19.95 -20.90
C THR A 153 -16.11 19.30 -22.09
N HIS A 154 -16.66 19.54 -23.29
CA HIS A 154 -16.10 19.01 -24.53
C HIS A 154 -14.65 19.46 -24.75
N GLY A 155 -13.77 18.54 -25.14
CA GLY A 155 -12.38 18.81 -25.53
C GLY A 155 -11.35 18.63 -24.41
N LYS A 156 -11.75 18.77 -23.14
CA LYS A 156 -10.90 18.49 -21.97
C LYS A 156 -10.73 17.00 -21.75
N LEU A 157 -9.52 16.55 -21.38
CA LEU A 157 -9.23 15.13 -21.16
C LEU A 157 -9.50 14.75 -19.69
N TYR A 158 -10.29 13.69 -19.50
CA TYR A 158 -10.62 13.12 -18.19
C TYR A 158 -10.17 11.68 -18.10
N PHE A 159 -9.93 11.22 -16.88
CA PHE A 159 -9.59 9.84 -16.57
C PHE A 159 -10.73 9.19 -15.78
N VAL A 160 -11.24 8.06 -16.29
CA VAL A 160 -12.37 7.34 -15.69
C VAL A 160 -11.84 6.10 -14.97
N LYS A 161 -12.16 6.02 -13.68
CA LYS A 161 -11.87 4.89 -12.80
C LYS A 161 -13.16 4.19 -12.40
N PHE A 162 -13.07 2.90 -12.13
CA PHE A 162 -14.17 2.09 -11.59
C PHE A 162 -13.85 1.62 -10.17
N GLY A 163 -14.87 1.60 -9.30
CA GLY A 163 -14.81 0.98 -7.99
C GLY A 163 -14.57 -0.52 -8.12
N GLY A 164 -13.65 -1.06 -7.31
CA GLY A 164 -13.31 -2.49 -7.32
C GLY A 164 -12.47 -2.98 -8.52
N ALA A 165 -12.02 -2.10 -9.42
CA ALA A 165 -11.14 -2.47 -10.53
C ALA A 165 -9.76 -2.89 -10.02
N LYS A 166 -9.60 -4.21 -9.84
CA LYS A 166 -8.40 -4.94 -9.39
C LYS A 166 -7.15 -4.53 -10.18
N GLY A 167 -6.40 -3.55 -9.69
CA GLY A 167 -5.15 -3.10 -10.32
C GLY A 167 -5.37 -2.42 -11.67
N GLY A 168 -6.32 -1.48 -11.77
CA GLY A 168 -6.38 -0.56 -12.93
C GLY A 168 -6.96 -1.14 -14.22
N LYS A 169 -7.61 -2.29 -14.15
CA LYS A 169 -8.31 -2.90 -15.29
C LYS A 169 -9.55 -2.08 -15.67
N GLY A 170 -9.68 -1.80 -16.97
CA GLY A 170 -10.86 -1.12 -17.52
C GLY A 170 -10.85 0.40 -17.41
N PHE A 171 -9.79 1.02 -16.88
CA PHE A 171 -9.68 2.48 -16.86
C PHE A 171 -9.49 3.04 -18.28
N PHE A 172 -10.13 4.17 -18.57
CA PHE A 172 -10.06 4.79 -19.89
C PHE A 172 -10.10 6.31 -19.80
N LYS A 173 -9.84 6.95 -20.95
CA LYS A 173 -9.80 8.41 -21.09
C LYS A 173 -10.96 8.86 -21.97
N ILE A 174 -11.59 9.97 -21.60
CA ILE A 174 -12.70 10.58 -22.35
C ILE A 174 -12.46 12.07 -22.55
N ARG A 175 -13.14 12.64 -23.55
CA ARG A 175 -13.12 14.08 -23.86
C ARG A 175 -14.49 14.74 -23.83
N SER A 176 -15.55 14.00 -23.54
CA SER A 176 -16.91 14.51 -23.40
C SER A 176 -17.82 13.51 -22.65
N ALA A 177 -19.04 13.95 -22.32
CA ALA A 177 -20.04 13.09 -21.68
C ALA A 177 -20.60 12.03 -22.64
N GLU A 178 -20.67 12.32 -23.94
CA GLU A 178 -21.13 11.36 -24.97
C GLU A 178 -20.14 10.20 -25.09
N GLN A 179 -18.83 10.50 -25.10
CA GLN A 179 -17.79 9.47 -25.12
C GLN A 179 -17.82 8.58 -23.87
N LEU A 180 -18.26 9.10 -22.72
CA LEU A 180 -18.39 8.28 -21.51
C LEU A 180 -19.38 7.13 -21.71
N ASP A 181 -20.56 7.42 -22.28
CA ASP A 181 -21.58 6.40 -22.52
C ASP A 181 -21.11 5.35 -23.53
N GLU A 182 -20.58 5.82 -24.66
CA GLU A 182 -20.09 4.93 -25.73
C GLU A 182 -19.02 3.97 -25.21
N GLU A 183 -18.08 4.46 -24.39
CA GLU A 183 -17.01 3.64 -23.83
C GLU A 183 -17.52 2.67 -22.75
N ILE A 184 -18.47 3.08 -21.91
CA ILE A 184 -19.12 2.20 -20.94
C ILE A 184 -19.83 1.04 -21.67
N GLU A 185 -20.59 1.33 -22.72
CA GLU A 185 -21.30 0.32 -23.51
C GLU A 185 -20.32 -0.68 -24.15
N LYS A 186 -19.22 -0.18 -24.74
CA LYS A 186 -18.16 -1.04 -25.31
C LYS A 186 -17.53 -1.95 -24.27
N ILE A 187 -17.14 -1.42 -23.11
CA ILE A 187 -16.49 -2.17 -22.02
C ILE A 187 -17.40 -3.29 -21.50
N VAL A 188 -18.70 -3.00 -21.32
CA VAL A 188 -19.70 -3.99 -20.89
C VAL A 188 -19.92 -5.05 -21.97
N ARG A 189 -20.03 -4.63 -23.25
CA ARG A 189 -20.17 -5.56 -24.38
C ARG A 189 -18.98 -6.51 -24.51
N LEU A 190 -17.77 -6.01 -24.29
CA LEU A 190 -16.52 -6.79 -24.30
C LEU A 190 -16.31 -7.62 -23.03
N LYS A 191 -17.25 -7.59 -22.08
CA LYS A 191 -17.17 -8.29 -20.77
C LYS A 191 -15.90 -7.95 -19.97
N VAL A 192 -15.36 -6.75 -20.19
CA VAL A 192 -14.20 -6.26 -19.43
C VAL A 192 -14.64 -5.91 -18.01
N LEU A 193 -15.84 -5.32 -17.87
CA LEU A 193 -16.51 -5.03 -16.60
C LEU A 193 -18.00 -5.43 -16.67
N SER A 194 -18.59 -5.71 -15.50
CA SER A 194 -20.01 -6.00 -15.36
C SER A 194 -20.85 -4.72 -15.24
N LYS A 195 -22.16 -4.80 -15.49
CA LYS A 195 -23.09 -3.67 -15.29
C LYS A 195 -23.09 -3.14 -13.85
N THR A 196 -22.73 -3.98 -12.87
CA THR A 196 -22.61 -3.59 -11.47
C THR A 196 -21.36 -2.75 -11.20
N ASP A 197 -20.24 -3.05 -11.85
CA ASP A 197 -18.99 -2.30 -11.68
C ASP A 197 -19.12 -0.85 -12.18
N VAL A 198 -19.91 -0.66 -13.25
CA VAL A 198 -20.23 0.65 -13.85
C VAL A 198 -21.01 1.57 -12.91
N LYS A 199 -21.68 1.04 -11.88
CA LYS A 199 -22.42 1.89 -10.92
C LYS A 199 -21.50 2.75 -10.04
N SER A 200 -20.21 2.42 -9.99
CA SER A 200 -19.21 3.11 -9.17
C SER A 200 -18.11 3.73 -10.02
N ILE A 201 -18.46 4.68 -10.88
CA ILE A 201 -17.46 5.44 -11.64
C ILE A 201 -16.96 6.65 -10.86
N THR A 202 -15.66 6.91 -10.99
CA THR A 202 -15.03 8.16 -10.58
C THR A 202 -14.42 8.79 -11.82
N ILE A 203 -14.80 10.04 -12.12
CA ILE A 203 -14.27 10.80 -13.25
C ILE A 203 -13.36 11.88 -12.68
N GLN A 204 -12.09 11.87 -13.07
CA GLN A 204 -11.07 12.77 -12.54
C GLN A 204 -10.37 13.54 -13.67
N ASP A 205 -9.72 14.65 -13.32
CA ASP A 205 -8.74 15.28 -14.20
C ASP A 205 -7.70 14.25 -14.66
N TYR A 206 -7.43 14.22 -15.97
CA TYR A 206 -6.23 13.56 -16.45
C TYR A 206 -5.02 14.44 -16.16
N ILE A 207 -4.10 13.96 -15.33
CA ILE A 207 -2.88 14.69 -14.98
C ILE A 207 -1.74 14.27 -15.91
N PRO A 208 -1.26 15.14 -16.82
CA PRO A 208 -0.07 14.87 -17.60
C PRO A 208 1.17 14.93 -16.68
N GLY A 209 1.83 13.79 -16.49
CA GLY A 209 3.00 13.72 -15.62
C GLY A 209 3.55 12.30 -15.49
N SER A 210 4.67 12.19 -14.77
CA SER A 210 5.28 10.90 -14.44
C SER A 210 4.77 10.38 -13.11
N ARG A 211 4.54 9.07 -12.98
CA ARG A 211 4.03 8.48 -11.73
C ARG A 211 5.18 8.17 -10.77
N TYR A 212 5.14 8.73 -9.58
CA TYR A 212 6.16 8.57 -8.53
C TYR A 212 5.49 7.98 -7.29
N TYR A 213 6.06 6.87 -6.81
CA TYR A 213 5.56 6.11 -5.66
C TYR A 213 6.58 6.22 -4.54
N HIS A 214 6.32 7.09 -3.58
CA HIS A 214 7.27 7.43 -2.52
C HIS A 214 7.08 6.50 -1.33
N HIS A 215 8.07 5.65 -1.03
CA HIS A 215 8.02 4.71 0.08
C HIS A 215 8.53 5.40 1.34
N PHE A 216 7.69 5.54 2.33
CA PHE A 216 8.06 6.11 3.62
C PHE A 216 7.92 5.10 4.74
N PHE A 217 8.54 5.39 5.87
CA PHE A 217 8.32 4.71 7.13
C PHE A 217 8.12 5.75 8.24
N PHE A 218 6.97 5.72 8.90
CA PHE A 218 6.71 6.54 10.08
C PHE A 218 6.90 5.72 11.36
N SER A 219 7.80 6.17 12.22
CA SER A 219 8.06 5.58 13.53
C SER A 219 7.49 6.48 14.64
N PRO A 220 6.53 5.99 15.44
CA PRO A 220 6.09 6.69 16.65
C PRO A 220 7.05 6.46 17.84
N LEU A 221 8.11 5.65 17.65
CA LEU A 221 9.08 5.28 18.67
C LEU A 221 10.38 6.10 18.59
N SER A 222 10.67 6.67 17.42
CA SER A 222 11.89 7.39 17.14
C SER A 222 11.61 8.68 16.38
N ALA A 223 12.36 9.73 16.71
CA ALA A 223 12.33 11.02 16.02
C ALA A 223 13.45 11.15 14.96
N ASN A 224 14.10 10.04 14.59
CA ASN A 224 15.10 10.03 13.52
C ASN A 224 14.44 10.29 12.15
N GLY A 225 15.15 11.01 11.28
CA GLY A 225 14.61 11.45 9.99
C GLY A 225 13.84 12.77 10.10
N TRP A 226 12.81 12.92 9.26
CA TRP A 226 11.95 14.11 9.26
C TRP A 226 11.01 14.08 10.47
N LYS A 227 11.17 15.05 11.38
CA LYS A 227 10.40 15.10 12.63
C LYS A 227 8.97 15.56 12.39
N ILE A 228 8.01 14.77 12.89
CA ILE A 228 6.60 15.12 12.88
C ILE A 228 6.26 15.79 14.21
N ASN A 229 5.87 17.06 14.15
CA ASN A 229 5.52 17.86 15.34
C ASN A 229 4.05 18.29 15.32
N SER A 230 3.38 18.27 16.48
CA SER A 230 2.10 18.95 16.70
C SER A 230 2.14 19.63 18.06
N ASP A 231 1.78 20.91 18.12
CA ASP A 231 1.66 21.68 19.37
C ASP A 231 2.89 21.53 20.28
N ASP A 232 4.07 21.75 19.69
CA ASP A 232 5.41 21.62 20.31
C ASP A 232 5.79 20.22 20.82
N LYS A 233 5.01 19.19 20.48
CA LYS A 233 5.32 17.78 20.79
C LYS A 233 5.82 17.04 19.55
N ILE A 234 6.92 16.32 19.72
CA ILE A 234 7.42 15.38 18.72
C ILE A 234 6.57 14.11 18.77
N LEU A 235 5.87 13.82 17.68
CA LEU A 235 4.99 12.65 17.53
C LEU A 235 5.73 11.42 16.97
N GLY A 236 6.86 11.65 16.29
CA GLY A 236 7.66 10.60 15.66
C GLY A 236 8.54 11.14 14.54
N GLY A 237 9.11 10.22 13.78
CA GLY A 237 10.01 10.50 12.65
C GLY A 237 9.59 9.76 11.40
N VAL A 238 9.67 10.44 10.25
CA VAL A 238 9.46 9.88 8.92
C VAL A 238 10.81 9.70 8.23
N THR A 239 11.02 8.52 7.64
CA THR A 239 12.14 8.26 6.74
C THR A 239 11.65 7.92 5.34
N LEU A 240 12.30 8.47 4.32
CA LEU A 240 12.13 8.06 2.93
C LEU A 240 12.93 6.76 2.70
N MET A 241 12.23 5.66 2.45
CA MET A 241 12.79 4.32 2.27
C MET A 241 13.16 4.02 0.82
N GLY A 242 12.56 4.70 -0.14
CA GLY A 242 12.70 4.40 -1.56
C GLY A 242 11.71 5.19 -2.41
N ILE A 243 11.93 5.19 -3.72
CA ILE A 243 10.94 5.64 -4.69
C ILE A 243 10.92 4.64 -5.84
N ASP A 244 9.75 4.31 -6.36
CA ASP A 244 9.61 3.55 -7.59
C ASP A 244 8.68 4.22 -8.60
N ARG A 245 8.66 3.65 -9.81
CA ARG A 245 7.61 3.80 -10.80
C ARG A 245 7.04 2.41 -11.10
N ARG A 246 5.72 2.23 -10.98
CA ARG A 246 5.07 1.00 -11.43
C ARG A 246 5.27 0.77 -12.92
N ASP A 247 5.58 -0.47 -13.25
CA ASP A 247 5.61 -1.00 -14.61
C ASP A 247 4.26 -1.70 -14.87
N GLU A 248 3.48 -1.16 -15.80
CA GLU A 248 2.09 -1.56 -15.99
C GLU A 248 1.81 -2.06 -17.42
N THR A 249 1.22 -3.26 -17.47
CA THR A 249 0.86 -3.92 -18.73
C THR A 249 -0.64 -3.72 -19.02
N ASN A 250 -1.02 -3.34 -20.24
CA ASN A 250 -0.20 -3.09 -21.44
C ASN A 250 0.16 -1.60 -21.64
N ILE A 251 -0.33 -0.70 -20.78
CA ILE A 251 -0.31 0.76 -21.01
C ILE A 251 1.08 1.33 -21.30
N ASP A 252 2.12 0.87 -20.59
CA ASP A 252 3.47 1.42 -20.75
C ASP A 252 4.10 1.05 -22.11
N ASP A 253 3.69 -0.06 -22.72
CA ASP A 253 4.19 -0.56 -24.01
C ASP A 253 3.29 -0.19 -25.20
N LEU A 254 2.10 0.39 -24.98
CA LEU A 254 1.12 0.64 -26.05
C LEU A 254 1.68 1.48 -27.20
N HIS A 255 2.60 2.41 -26.91
CA HIS A 255 3.25 3.25 -27.91
C HIS A 255 3.98 2.46 -29.01
N ARG A 256 4.39 1.21 -28.74
CA ARG A 256 5.11 0.34 -29.68
C ARG A 256 4.25 -0.16 -30.85
N THR A 257 2.93 -0.11 -30.71
CA THR A 257 2.01 -0.50 -31.77
C THR A 257 2.00 0.49 -32.93
N GLY A 258 2.41 1.74 -32.71
CA GLY A 258 2.21 2.85 -33.64
C GLY A 258 0.74 3.29 -33.81
N LEU A 259 -0.19 2.60 -33.15
CA LEU A 259 -1.63 2.88 -33.20
C LEU A 259 -2.01 3.90 -32.14
N ASN A 260 -3.02 4.70 -32.44
CA ASN A 260 -3.67 5.52 -31.44
C ASN A 260 -4.65 4.66 -30.60
N PRO A 261 -5.07 5.11 -29.40
CA PRO A 261 -5.94 4.33 -28.54
C PRO A 261 -7.28 3.90 -29.16
N SER A 262 -7.81 4.63 -30.14
CA SER A 262 -9.05 4.25 -30.82
C SER A 262 -8.84 3.09 -31.79
N GLU A 263 -7.79 3.13 -32.59
CA GLU A 263 -7.41 2.04 -33.51
C GLU A 263 -7.11 0.74 -32.74
N MET A 264 -6.42 0.83 -31.60
CA MET A 264 -6.19 -0.32 -30.72
C MET A 264 -7.49 -0.97 -30.26
N ARG A 265 -8.48 -0.16 -29.90
CA ARG A 265 -9.77 -0.66 -29.42
C ARG A 265 -10.58 -1.32 -30.52
N GLU A 266 -10.51 -0.82 -31.75
CA GLU A 266 -11.17 -1.43 -32.92
C GLU A 266 -10.70 -2.86 -33.16
N ILE A 267 -9.42 -3.14 -32.91
CA ILE A 267 -8.84 -4.49 -33.00
C ILE A 267 -8.89 -5.28 -31.68
N GLY A 268 -9.63 -4.79 -30.68
CA GLY A 268 -9.87 -5.47 -29.41
C GLY A 268 -8.74 -5.34 -28.37
N ILE A 269 -7.75 -4.47 -28.58
CA ILE A 269 -6.69 -4.18 -27.61
C ILE A 269 -7.15 -3.03 -26.70
N MET A 270 -7.53 -3.38 -25.48
CA MET A 270 -7.91 -2.40 -24.46
C MET A 270 -6.69 -1.99 -23.62
N PRO A 271 -6.47 -0.69 -23.37
CA PRO A 271 -5.51 -0.23 -22.39
C PRO A 271 -5.78 -0.80 -21.00
N SER A 272 -4.75 -1.27 -20.33
CA SER A 272 -4.81 -1.77 -18.95
C SER A 272 -3.66 -1.21 -18.14
N TYR A 273 -3.94 -0.87 -16.87
CA TYR A 273 -2.98 -0.34 -15.90
C TYR A 273 -2.59 -1.44 -14.89
N SER A 274 -2.60 -2.70 -15.34
CA SER A 274 -2.30 -3.85 -14.48
C SER A 274 -0.83 -3.87 -14.14
N VAL A 275 -0.52 -3.86 -12.84
CA VAL A 275 0.86 -3.81 -12.35
C VAL A 275 1.56 -5.13 -12.67
N ALA A 276 2.61 -5.06 -13.50
CA ALA A 276 3.47 -6.18 -13.86
C ALA A 276 4.76 -6.19 -13.03
N GLY A 277 5.27 -5.00 -12.69
CA GLY A 277 6.53 -4.85 -11.96
C GLY A 277 6.72 -3.43 -11.42
N ASN A 278 7.96 -3.12 -11.05
CA ASN A 278 8.35 -1.81 -10.54
C ASN A 278 9.74 -1.47 -11.10
N THR A 279 9.99 -0.19 -11.37
CA THR A 279 11.28 0.34 -11.82
C THR A 279 11.84 1.28 -10.75
N PRO A 280 13.13 1.19 -10.40
CA PRO A 280 13.72 2.09 -9.40
C PRO A 280 13.78 3.52 -9.93
N LEU A 281 13.54 4.48 -9.04
CA LEU A 281 13.59 5.89 -9.36
C LEU A 281 14.29 6.66 -8.24
N ILE A 282 15.08 7.66 -8.64
CA ILE A 282 15.56 8.70 -7.72
C ILE A 282 14.90 10.02 -8.09
N ALA A 283 14.49 10.79 -7.10
CA ALA A 283 13.98 12.12 -7.32
C ALA A 283 15.16 13.08 -7.53
N ARG A 284 14.94 14.14 -8.31
CA ARG A 284 15.86 15.29 -8.31
C ARG A 284 15.95 15.81 -6.88
N GLU A 285 17.16 15.94 -6.32
CA GLU A 285 17.37 16.25 -4.89
C GLU A 285 16.62 17.50 -4.41
N SER A 286 16.55 18.55 -5.23
CA SER A 286 15.76 19.76 -4.97
C SER A 286 14.26 19.52 -4.69
N GLN A 287 13.73 18.34 -5.01
CA GLN A 287 12.34 17.96 -4.75
C GLN A 287 12.16 17.24 -3.41
N LEU A 288 13.23 16.79 -2.75
CA LEU A 288 13.13 16.12 -1.44
C LEU A 288 12.38 16.93 -0.38
N PRO A 289 12.54 18.28 -0.27
CA PRO A 289 11.75 19.06 0.67
C PRO A 289 10.23 18.93 0.42
N LYS A 290 9.80 18.93 -0.85
CA LYS A 290 8.39 18.75 -1.21
C LYS A 290 7.91 17.33 -0.90
N ILE A 291 8.75 16.32 -1.16
CA ILE A 291 8.45 14.92 -0.88
C ILE A 291 8.23 14.72 0.63
N PHE A 292 9.08 15.30 1.48
CA PHE A 292 8.88 15.24 2.94
C PHE A 292 7.66 16.05 3.40
N ASP A 293 7.35 17.19 2.78
CA ASP A 293 6.13 17.95 3.06
C ASP A 293 4.85 17.13 2.77
N LEU A 294 4.83 16.32 1.70
CA LEU A 294 3.74 15.38 1.43
C LEU A 294 3.53 14.41 2.61
N ALA A 295 4.61 13.81 3.09
CA ALA A 295 4.58 12.87 4.19
C ALA A 295 4.18 13.53 5.52
N ASP A 296 4.73 14.71 5.82
CA ASP A 296 4.42 15.48 7.02
C ASP A 296 2.92 15.76 7.15
N LYS A 297 2.33 16.29 6.07
CA LYS A 297 0.90 16.59 5.98
C LYS A 297 0.04 15.34 6.12
N ALA A 298 0.36 14.28 5.38
CA ALA A 298 -0.40 13.03 5.41
C ALA A 298 -0.39 12.39 6.81
N VAL A 299 0.79 12.30 7.44
CA VAL A 299 0.95 11.74 8.79
C VAL A 299 0.17 12.57 9.81
N LYS A 300 0.35 13.90 9.85
CA LYS A 300 -0.37 14.76 10.81
C LYS A 300 -1.88 14.67 10.67
N ALA A 301 -2.40 14.65 9.44
CA ALA A 301 -3.82 14.47 9.21
C ALA A 301 -4.32 13.10 9.69
N SER A 302 -3.54 12.03 9.48
CA SER A 302 -3.90 10.68 9.95
C SER A 302 -4.06 10.61 11.47
N ILE A 303 -3.18 11.28 12.22
CA ILE A 303 -3.18 11.30 13.68
C ILE A 303 -4.46 11.95 14.20
N LYS A 304 -4.97 12.98 13.51
CA LYS A 304 -6.23 13.66 13.84
C LYS A 304 -7.45 12.81 13.49
N LEU A 305 -7.45 12.17 12.33
CA LEU A 305 -8.61 11.45 11.79
C LEU A 305 -8.83 10.07 12.43
N PHE A 306 -7.75 9.33 12.67
CA PHE A 306 -7.81 7.97 13.23
C PHE A 306 -6.64 7.69 14.18
N PRO A 307 -6.65 8.24 15.41
CA PRO A 307 -5.58 8.04 16.39
C PRO A 307 -5.18 6.56 16.57
N PRO A 308 -3.87 6.25 16.69
CA PRO A 308 -2.73 7.17 16.75
C PRO A 308 -2.23 7.66 15.38
N GLY A 309 -3.00 7.49 14.30
CA GLY A 309 -2.58 7.75 12.92
C GLY A 309 -2.00 6.52 12.24
N MET A 310 -1.46 6.69 11.03
CA MET A 310 -0.73 5.62 10.36
C MET A 310 0.51 5.23 11.20
N VAL A 311 0.98 3.98 11.08
CA VAL A 311 2.20 3.52 11.75
C VAL A 311 2.96 2.58 10.82
N GLY A 312 4.28 2.76 10.74
CA GLY A 312 5.16 1.92 9.93
C GLY A 312 5.22 2.35 8.46
N PRO A 313 5.32 1.40 7.52
CA PRO A 313 5.51 1.72 6.11
C PRO A 313 4.23 2.31 5.50
N PHE A 314 4.40 3.30 4.64
CA PHE A 314 3.34 3.84 3.81
C PHE A 314 3.88 4.33 2.47
N CYS A 315 3.00 4.50 1.48
CA CYS A 315 3.34 4.98 0.16
C CYS A 315 2.41 6.12 -0.25
N ILE A 316 2.98 7.26 -0.66
CA ILE A 316 2.21 8.35 -1.29
C ILE A 316 2.43 8.27 -2.80
N GLU A 317 1.35 8.00 -3.53
CA GLU A 317 1.34 7.80 -4.98
C GLU A 317 0.95 9.11 -5.67
N THR A 318 1.81 9.58 -6.56
CA THR A 318 1.69 10.93 -7.13
C THR A 318 1.92 10.97 -8.63
N PHE A 319 1.36 11.97 -9.29
CA PHE A 319 1.82 12.45 -10.57
C PHE A 319 2.80 13.62 -10.35
N PHE A 320 3.98 13.54 -10.96
CA PHE A 320 4.94 14.63 -11.06
C PHE A 320 4.78 15.34 -12.40
N THR A 321 4.31 16.59 -12.37
CA THR A 321 3.95 17.37 -13.56
C THR A 321 5.15 18.13 -14.14
N PRO A 322 5.07 18.61 -15.41
CA PRO A 322 6.09 19.48 -16.00
C PRO A 322 6.40 20.74 -15.18
N GLU A 323 5.42 21.27 -14.43
CA GLU A 323 5.55 22.41 -13.52
C GLU A 323 6.22 22.04 -12.18
N MET A 324 6.75 20.82 -12.07
CA MET A 324 7.39 20.26 -10.88
C MET A 324 6.46 20.24 -9.66
N LYS A 325 5.18 19.91 -9.88
CA LYS A 325 4.19 19.69 -8.83
C LYS A 325 3.95 18.21 -8.59
N TYR A 326 3.66 17.85 -7.34
CA TYR A 326 3.20 16.52 -6.96
C TYR A 326 1.69 16.57 -6.74
N ILE A 327 0.94 15.88 -7.61
CA ILE A 327 -0.51 15.68 -7.47
C ILE A 327 -0.73 14.28 -6.90
N THR A 328 -1.17 14.20 -5.66
CA THR A 328 -1.39 12.93 -4.95
C THR A 328 -2.67 12.29 -5.44
N PHE A 329 -2.63 11.03 -5.86
CA PHE A 329 -3.84 10.34 -6.29
C PHE A 329 -4.29 9.25 -5.32
N GLU A 330 -3.36 8.58 -4.63
CA GLU A 330 -3.67 7.51 -3.68
C GLU A 330 -2.62 7.43 -2.56
N ILE A 331 -3.00 6.85 -1.42
CA ILE A 331 -2.10 6.50 -0.31
C ILE A 331 -2.30 5.04 0.11
N SER A 332 -1.20 4.33 0.39
CA SER A 332 -1.21 3.00 1.01
C SER A 332 -0.54 3.07 2.37
N CYS A 333 -1.21 2.60 3.42
CA CYS A 333 -0.76 2.67 4.83
C CYS A 333 -0.07 1.38 5.29
N ARG A 334 0.69 0.78 4.38
CA ARG A 334 1.39 -0.49 4.54
C ARG A 334 2.50 -0.57 3.50
N ILE A 335 3.33 -1.61 3.59
CA ILE A 335 4.37 -1.90 2.60
C ILE A 335 3.74 -2.14 1.21
N VAL A 336 4.36 -1.56 0.17
CA VAL A 336 3.95 -1.67 -1.24
C VAL A 336 4.95 -2.50 -2.04
N ALA A 337 4.53 -3.08 -3.18
CA ALA A 337 5.39 -3.93 -4.00
C ALA A 337 6.67 -3.24 -4.50
N GLY A 338 6.63 -1.92 -4.70
CA GLY A 338 7.78 -1.11 -5.10
C GLY A 338 8.98 -1.22 -4.16
N THR A 339 8.77 -1.53 -2.87
CA THR A 339 9.87 -1.72 -1.93
C THR A 339 10.72 -2.94 -2.27
N ASN A 340 10.20 -3.90 -3.07
CA ASN A 340 10.92 -5.13 -3.45
C ASN A 340 12.15 -4.86 -4.33
N LEU A 341 12.30 -3.66 -4.87
CA LEU A 341 13.53 -3.21 -5.53
C LEU A 341 14.71 -3.05 -4.56
N TYR A 342 14.43 -2.94 -3.26
CA TYR A 342 15.37 -2.51 -2.23
C TYR A 342 15.55 -3.53 -1.09
N PRO A 343 15.78 -4.84 -1.37
CA PRO A 343 16.01 -5.84 -0.32
C PRO A 343 17.34 -5.60 0.42
N SER A 344 18.29 -4.95 -0.24
CA SER A 344 19.56 -4.47 0.31
C SER A 344 19.53 -2.95 0.50
N GLY A 345 18.37 -2.38 0.84
CA GLY A 345 18.22 -0.93 0.98
C GLY A 345 18.17 -0.17 -0.34
N SER A 346 17.98 1.14 -0.22
CA SER A 346 17.86 2.08 -1.33
C SER A 346 18.92 3.18 -1.23
N PRO A 347 19.10 4.01 -2.27
CA PRO A 347 19.97 5.18 -2.17
C PRO A 347 19.66 6.07 -0.95
N TYR A 348 18.40 6.15 -0.52
CA TYR A 348 18.00 7.01 0.61
C TYR A 348 18.31 6.40 1.98
N THR A 349 18.19 5.08 2.14
CA THR A 349 18.38 4.44 3.45
C THR A 349 19.83 4.51 3.90
N VAL A 350 20.78 4.55 2.96
CA VAL A 350 22.20 4.76 3.25
C VAL A 350 22.43 6.11 3.92
N TYR A 351 21.79 7.18 3.44
CA TYR A 351 21.95 8.51 4.04
C TYR A 351 21.23 8.64 5.39
N ALA A 352 20.07 7.99 5.54
CA ALA A 352 19.27 8.09 6.76
C ALA A 352 19.84 7.28 7.93
N TYR A 353 20.47 6.13 7.66
CA TYR A 353 20.88 5.17 8.69
C TYR A 353 22.34 4.73 8.62
N GLY A 354 23.08 5.09 7.58
CA GLY A 354 24.41 4.54 7.32
C GLY A 354 24.40 3.04 7.01
N ASP A 355 23.21 2.43 6.87
CA ASP A 355 23.02 1.01 6.60
C ASP A 355 22.70 0.81 5.12
N SER A 356 23.67 0.24 4.40
CA SER A 356 23.56 -0.11 2.99
C SER A 356 22.76 -1.39 2.74
N ALA A 357 22.07 -1.94 3.75
CA ALA A 357 21.26 -3.15 3.67
C ALA A 357 19.94 -3.02 4.46
N LEU A 358 19.36 -1.81 4.50
CA LEU A 358 18.09 -1.55 5.20
C LEU A 358 16.90 -1.54 4.25
N SER A 359 16.27 -2.71 4.07
CA SER A 359 14.98 -2.82 3.38
C SER A 359 13.81 -2.35 4.26
N THR A 360 12.66 -2.07 3.65
CA THR A 360 11.42 -1.78 4.40
C THR A 360 11.02 -2.98 5.27
N GLY A 361 11.18 -4.21 4.78
CA GLY A 361 10.94 -5.42 5.57
C GLY A 361 11.82 -5.50 6.82
N LYS A 362 13.13 -5.22 6.69
CA LYS A 362 14.06 -5.16 7.83
C LYS A 362 13.70 -4.02 8.78
N ARG A 363 13.34 -2.85 8.24
CA ARG A 363 12.94 -1.69 9.04
C ARG A 363 11.70 -1.97 9.91
N ILE A 364 10.71 -2.74 9.41
CA ILE A 364 9.57 -3.21 10.21
C ILE A 364 10.04 -4.08 11.38
N ALA A 365 10.93 -5.05 11.11
CA ALA A 365 11.47 -5.93 12.15
C ALA A 365 12.28 -5.16 13.20
N GLN A 366 13.07 -4.16 12.80
CA GLN A 366 13.79 -3.27 13.71
C GLN A 366 12.85 -2.43 14.59
N GLU A 367 11.71 -2.01 14.04
CA GLU A 367 10.69 -1.28 14.81
C GLU A 367 10.11 -2.18 15.91
N LEU A 368 9.76 -3.43 15.57
CA LEU A 368 9.29 -4.43 16.54
C LEU A 368 10.34 -4.67 17.64
N LYS A 369 11.60 -4.87 17.26
CA LYS A 369 12.71 -5.08 18.20
C LYS A 369 12.92 -3.90 19.14
N THR A 370 12.83 -2.68 18.60
CA THR A 370 12.89 -1.44 19.40
C THR A 370 11.72 -1.40 20.38
N ALA A 371 10.50 -1.67 19.90
CA ALA A 371 9.30 -1.66 20.73
C ALA A 371 9.32 -2.71 21.84
N ILE A 372 9.89 -3.91 21.60
CA ILE A 372 10.11 -4.92 22.63
C ILE A 372 11.07 -4.36 23.68
N LYS A 373 12.24 -3.89 23.26
CA LYS A 373 13.30 -3.37 24.15
C LYS A 373 12.82 -2.19 25.00
N THR A 374 11.96 -1.33 24.46
CA THR A 374 11.42 -0.16 25.18
C THR A 374 10.06 -0.42 25.82
N ASN A 375 9.51 -1.64 25.73
CA ASN A 375 8.17 -2.01 26.19
C ASN A 375 7.04 -1.10 25.63
N GLN A 376 7.08 -0.81 24.33
CA GLN A 376 6.14 0.08 23.63
C GLN A 376 5.44 -0.61 22.43
N LEU A 377 5.32 -1.95 22.44
CA LEU A 377 4.65 -2.71 21.37
C LEU A 377 3.24 -2.20 21.06
N GLU A 378 2.48 -1.78 22.08
CA GLU A 378 1.13 -1.24 21.91
C GLU A 378 1.05 0.08 21.13
N LYS A 379 2.18 0.76 20.87
CA LYS A 379 2.21 1.94 20.01
C LYS A 379 2.23 1.58 18.52
N ILE A 380 2.65 0.37 18.19
CA ILE A 380 2.91 -0.07 16.81
C ILE A 380 2.12 -1.32 16.40
N ILE A 381 1.27 -1.84 17.28
CA ILE A 381 0.44 -3.01 17.02
C ILE A 381 -1.02 -2.65 17.28
N TYR A 382 -1.86 -2.93 16.27
CA TYR A 382 -3.31 -2.92 16.35
C TYR A 382 -3.90 -3.80 15.24
#